data_AF-A0A7Y3PIM6-F1
#
_entry.id   AF-A0A7Y3PIM6-F1
#
_cell.length_a   1.000
_cell.length_b   1.000
_cell.length_c   1.000
_cell.angle_alpha   90.00
_cell.angle_beta   90.00
_cell.angle_gamma   90.00
#
_symmetry.space_group_name_H-M   'P 1'
#
loop_
_entity.id
_entity.type
_entity.pdbx_description
1 polymer ?
#
loop_
_entity_poly.entity_id
_entity_poly.type
_entity_poly.pdbx_seq_one_letter_code
_entity_poly.pdbx_strand_id
1 'polypeptide(L)'
;MGDNQLEGAIWVGAKVLTAEIDIDRVLGSALLPNGIELETSGKATVFVADYPQTTFGSIYREAAVILHCTDSKGPLRHCPWMVVDDDTALILGRELLGFPKKMADISLVEDGSRVKGTVSRKGADLIDLEGVVGESIKTPKPLFAHRMVNLFGSIIGGMKLLELASATELIHDARSVDLKVVMGSSDKDQIGVEACSIETKGQLLLMDFGGPNGAVPELTSDVDETWSAGRFFSRAL
;
A
#
# COMPACT_ATOMS: atom_id res chain seq x y z
N MET A 1 -14.93 3.41 -28.64
CA MET A 1 -15.18 3.60 -27.20
C MET A 1 -14.36 4.81 -26.83
N GLY A 2 -15.01 5.94 -26.53
CA GLY A 2 -14.31 7.13 -26.06
C GLY A 2 -14.09 6.91 -24.57
N ASP A 3 -12.94 6.36 -24.20
CA ASP A 3 -12.66 6.04 -22.80
C ASP A 3 -12.42 7.33 -22.03
N ASN A 4 -13.25 7.51 -21.01
CA ASN A 4 -13.20 8.63 -20.09
C ASN A 4 -12.03 8.36 -19.14
N GLN A 5 -10.80 8.65 -19.57
CA GLN A 5 -9.60 8.53 -18.75
C GLN A 5 -9.62 9.62 -17.67
N LEU A 6 -9.12 9.31 -16.47
CA LEU A 6 -8.93 10.34 -15.44
C LEU A 6 -7.87 11.34 -15.92
N GLU A 7 -8.27 12.61 -16.08
CA GLU A 7 -7.33 13.68 -16.44
C GLU A 7 -6.24 13.81 -15.36
N GLY A 8 -4.98 13.82 -15.77
CA GLY A 8 -3.84 13.86 -14.85
C GLY A 8 -3.56 12.54 -14.10
N ALA A 9 -4.15 11.42 -14.53
CA ALA A 9 -3.82 10.11 -13.98
C ALA A 9 -2.33 9.80 -14.11
N ILE A 10 -1.73 9.35 -13.01
CA ILE A 10 -0.34 8.89 -12.98
C ILE A 10 -0.29 7.39 -13.34
N TRP A 11 -1.27 6.62 -12.87
CA TRP A 11 -1.46 5.21 -13.20
C TRP A 11 -2.76 5.05 -13.98
N VAL A 12 -2.67 4.38 -15.14
CA VAL A 12 -3.80 4.20 -16.07
C VAL A 12 -4.03 2.70 -16.28
N GLY A 13 -5.29 2.28 -16.19
CA GLY A 13 -5.68 0.88 -16.38
C GLY A 13 -5.09 -0.06 -15.32
N ALA A 14 -4.85 0.44 -14.11
CA ALA A 14 -4.34 -0.34 -13.00
C ALA A 14 -5.31 -1.45 -12.63
N LYS A 15 -4.81 -2.70 -12.59
CA LYS A 15 -5.56 -3.85 -12.07
C LYS A 15 -5.13 -4.13 -10.65
N VAL A 16 -6.08 -4.22 -9.73
CA VAL A 16 -5.77 -4.43 -8.30
C VAL A 16 -6.65 -5.51 -7.71
N LEU A 17 -6.04 -6.60 -7.26
CA LEU A 17 -6.67 -7.63 -6.44
C LEU A 17 -6.43 -7.27 -4.97
N THR A 18 -7.50 -7.04 -4.20
CA THR A 18 -7.42 -6.50 -2.85
C THR A 18 -8.40 -7.15 -1.88
N ALA A 19 -8.05 -7.18 -0.60
CA ALA A 19 -8.95 -7.56 0.48
C ALA A 19 -8.64 -6.78 1.76
N GLU A 20 -9.66 -6.63 2.61
CA GLU A 20 -9.48 -6.20 4.00
C GLU A 20 -9.27 -7.43 4.88
N ILE A 21 -8.26 -7.39 5.73
CA ILE A 21 -7.88 -8.47 6.65
C ILE A 21 -7.81 -7.93 8.08
N ASP A 22 -8.04 -8.81 9.05
CA ASP A 22 -7.78 -8.50 10.46
C ASP A 22 -6.26 -8.42 10.70
N ILE A 23 -5.85 -7.46 11.51
CA ILE A 23 -4.46 -7.31 11.92
C ILE A 23 -4.25 -7.82 13.34
N ASP A 24 -3.06 -8.36 13.59
CA ASP A 24 -2.58 -8.50 14.96
C ASP A 24 -2.29 -7.10 15.51
N ARG A 25 -2.99 -6.72 16.59
CA ARG A 25 -2.88 -5.37 17.14
C ARG A 25 -1.51 -5.08 17.74
N VAL A 26 -0.80 -6.09 18.25
CA VAL A 26 0.52 -5.92 18.85
C VAL A 26 1.55 -5.69 17.76
N LEU A 27 1.56 -6.55 16.74
CA LEU A 27 2.45 -6.43 15.57
C LEU A 27 2.14 -5.17 14.76
N GLY A 28 0.86 -4.89 14.51
CA GLY A 28 0.44 -3.70 13.77
C GLY A 28 0.85 -2.41 14.48
N SER A 29 0.64 -2.32 15.80
CA SER A 29 1.04 -1.14 16.59
C SER A 29 2.56 -0.93 16.60
N ALA A 30 3.35 -2.01 16.57
CA ALA A 30 4.81 -1.92 16.55
C ALA A 30 5.36 -1.32 15.24
N LEU A 31 4.55 -1.26 14.18
CA LEU A 31 4.93 -0.69 12.90
C LEU A 31 4.49 0.77 12.73
N LEU A 32 3.73 1.31 13.70
CA LEU A 32 3.20 2.66 13.59
C LEU A 32 4.23 3.71 14.03
N PRO A 33 4.29 4.85 13.32
CA PRO A 33 4.97 6.03 13.83
C PRO A 33 4.33 6.58 15.11
N ASN A 34 5.10 7.34 15.87
CA ASN A 34 4.58 8.07 17.03
C ASN A 34 3.43 8.99 16.62
N GLY A 35 2.37 9.02 17.43
CA GLY A 35 1.19 9.85 17.20
C GLY A 35 0.16 9.26 16.24
N ILE A 36 0.38 8.04 15.75
CA ILE A 36 -0.57 7.28 14.93
C ILE A 36 -0.99 6.03 15.71
N GLU A 37 -2.30 5.74 15.70
CA GLU A 37 -2.88 4.56 16.35
C GLU A 37 -3.65 3.72 15.33
N LEU A 38 -3.79 2.42 15.60
CA LEU A 38 -4.66 1.55 14.82
C LEU A 38 -6.12 1.94 15.02
N GLU A 39 -6.92 1.89 13.96
CA GLU A 39 -8.37 2.04 14.10
C GLU A 39 -8.96 0.94 15.01
N THR A 40 -10.09 1.23 15.66
CA THR A 40 -10.86 0.25 16.45
C THR A 40 -11.33 -0.93 15.61
N SER A 41 -11.47 -0.75 14.29
CA SER A 41 -11.77 -1.81 13.33
C SER A 41 -10.69 -2.91 13.32
N GLY A 42 -9.43 -2.57 13.60
CA GLY A 42 -8.31 -3.52 13.58
C GLY A 42 -8.09 -4.14 12.21
N LYS A 43 -8.26 -3.35 11.14
CA LYS A 43 -8.14 -3.81 9.76
C LYS A 43 -6.87 -3.31 9.06
N ALA A 44 -6.46 -4.06 8.06
CA ALA A 44 -5.53 -3.62 7.02
C ALA A 44 -6.06 -3.99 5.64
N THR A 45 -5.62 -3.25 4.64
CA THR A 45 -5.79 -3.60 3.24
C THR A 45 -4.54 -4.31 2.76
N VAL A 46 -4.71 -5.50 2.18
CA VAL A 46 -3.67 -6.18 1.41
C VAL A 46 -4.05 -6.15 -0.06
N PHE A 47 -3.08 -5.87 -0.93
CA PHE A 47 -3.32 -5.94 -2.37
C PHE A 47 -2.11 -6.43 -3.16
N VAL A 48 -2.40 -6.94 -4.35
CA VAL A 48 -1.45 -7.17 -5.45
C VAL A 48 -1.99 -6.43 -6.67
N ALA A 49 -1.13 -5.64 -7.31
CA ALA A 49 -1.49 -4.77 -8.42
C ALA A 49 -0.59 -5.00 -9.63
N ASP A 50 -1.17 -4.79 -10.81
CA ASP A 50 -0.50 -4.69 -12.10
C ASP A 50 -0.75 -3.30 -12.69
N TYR A 51 0.32 -2.59 -13.02
CA TYR A 51 0.29 -1.24 -13.54
C TYR A 51 0.80 -1.24 -14.99
N PRO A 52 -0.10 -1.37 -15.98
CA PRO A 52 0.28 -1.52 -17.38
C PRO A 52 0.73 -0.21 -18.03
N GLN A 53 0.44 0.93 -17.41
CA GLN A 53 0.80 2.24 -17.93
C GLN A 53 0.99 3.26 -16.79
N THR A 54 2.11 3.96 -16.82
CA THR A 54 2.41 5.08 -15.92
C THR A 54 2.98 6.29 -16.65
N THR A 55 2.85 7.49 -16.07
CA THR A 55 3.41 8.71 -16.65
C THR A 55 4.94 8.80 -16.56
N PHE A 56 5.56 8.03 -15.66
CA PHE A 56 7.01 7.94 -15.51
C PHE A 56 7.62 6.79 -16.33
N GLY A 57 6.83 6.15 -17.20
CA GLY A 57 7.32 5.24 -18.24
C GLY A 57 7.67 3.83 -17.77
N SER A 58 7.30 3.46 -16.54
CA SER A 58 7.52 2.11 -16.00
C SER A 58 6.23 1.29 -16.02
N ILE A 59 6.36 0.01 -16.38
CA ILE A 59 5.31 -1.01 -16.28
C ILE A 59 5.78 -1.97 -15.20
N TYR A 60 5.01 -2.10 -14.13
CA TYR A 60 5.44 -2.82 -12.94
C TYR A 60 4.26 -3.37 -12.16
N ARG A 61 4.57 -4.28 -11.25
CA ARG A 61 3.63 -4.83 -10.28
C ARG A 61 4.03 -4.41 -8.89
N GLU A 62 3.04 -4.31 -8.01
CA GLU A 62 3.21 -3.88 -6.64
C GLU A 62 2.38 -4.74 -5.72
N ALA A 63 2.85 -4.94 -4.49
CA ALA A 63 2.03 -5.47 -3.43
C ALA A 63 2.30 -4.71 -2.15
N ALA A 64 1.27 -4.53 -1.33
CA ALA A 64 1.42 -3.82 -0.07
C ALA A 64 0.46 -4.33 0.99
N VAL A 65 0.82 -4.00 2.24
CA VAL A 65 -0.07 -4.02 3.39
C VAL A 65 -0.21 -2.57 3.85
N ILE A 66 -1.44 -2.10 3.94
CA ILE A 66 -1.79 -0.75 4.37
C ILE A 66 -2.66 -0.84 5.62
N LEU A 67 -2.15 -0.35 6.74
CA LEU A 67 -2.85 -0.33 8.02
C LEU A 67 -3.94 0.76 8.02
N HIS A 68 -5.10 0.45 8.59
CA HIS A 68 -6.16 1.42 8.84
C HIS A 68 -5.93 2.05 10.20
N CYS A 69 -5.68 3.37 10.21
CA CYS A 69 -5.18 4.08 11.38
C CYS A 69 -5.97 5.37 11.64
N THR A 70 -5.70 5.99 12.78
CA THR A 70 -6.21 7.31 13.14
C THR A 70 -5.10 8.14 13.79
N ASP A 71 -5.19 9.45 13.65
CA ASP A 71 -4.42 10.44 14.42
C ASP A 71 -5.39 11.51 14.98
N SER A 72 -4.86 12.63 15.46
CA SER A 72 -5.64 13.77 15.96
C SER A 72 -6.49 14.49 14.90
N LYS A 73 -6.18 14.32 13.61
CA LYS A 73 -6.92 14.87 12.46
C LYS A 73 -7.99 13.89 11.93
N GLY A 74 -8.01 12.64 12.38
CA GLY A 74 -9.03 11.64 12.07
C GLY A 74 -8.48 10.38 11.37
N PRO A 75 -9.31 9.65 10.59
CA PRO A 75 -8.89 8.42 9.91
C PRO A 75 -7.80 8.65 8.85
N LEU A 76 -6.83 7.75 8.76
CA LEU A 76 -5.74 7.74 7.77
C LEU A 76 -5.32 6.31 7.40
N ARG A 77 -4.39 6.23 6.45
CA ARG A 77 -3.69 5.01 6.04
C ARG A 77 -2.20 5.13 6.28
N HIS A 78 -1.58 4.06 6.77
CA HIS A 78 -0.14 3.97 6.90
C HIS A 78 0.35 2.72 6.16
N CYS A 79 1.36 2.85 5.31
CA CYS A 79 1.95 1.72 4.59
C CYS A 79 3.29 1.32 5.23
N PRO A 80 3.32 0.32 6.14
CA PRO A 80 4.55 -0.15 6.74
C PRO A 80 5.32 -1.13 5.83
N TRP A 81 4.64 -1.74 4.85
CA TRP A 81 5.24 -2.74 3.98
C TRP A 81 4.71 -2.64 2.55
N MET A 82 5.64 -2.58 1.60
CA MET A 82 5.36 -2.54 0.19
C MET A 82 6.53 -3.15 -0.59
N VAL A 83 6.22 -3.84 -1.68
CA VAL A 83 7.20 -4.39 -2.61
C VAL A 83 6.81 -4.11 -4.06
N VAL A 84 7.82 -4.00 -4.91
CA VAL A 84 7.70 -3.80 -6.36
C VAL A 84 8.66 -4.71 -7.10
N ASP A 85 8.46 -4.89 -8.40
CA ASP A 85 9.36 -5.64 -9.29
C ASP A 85 10.17 -4.75 -10.26
N ASP A 86 10.06 -3.42 -10.12
CA ASP A 86 10.77 -2.43 -10.95
C ASP A 86 11.54 -1.41 -10.08
N ASP A 87 12.76 -1.07 -10.51
CA ASP A 87 13.66 -0.20 -9.76
C ASP A 87 13.29 1.28 -9.86
N THR A 88 12.69 1.72 -10.96
CA THR A 88 12.21 3.09 -11.14
C THR A 88 11.03 3.33 -10.20
N ALA A 89 10.08 2.39 -10.15
CA ALA A 89 8.97 2.42 -9.21
C ALA A 89 9.42 2.34 -7.74
N LEU A 90 10.51 1.59 -7.46
CA LEU A 90 11.14 1.49 -6.15
C LEU A 90 11.70 2.85 -5.70
N ILE A 91 12.57 3.44 -6.53
CA ILE A 91 13.32 4.66 -6.20
C ILE A 91 12.35 5.83 -6.04
N LEU A 92 11.49 6.08 -7.04
CA LEU A 92 10.56 7.20 -7.00
C LEU A 92 9.59 7.11 -5.81
N GLY A 93 9.07 5.90 -5.52
CA GLY A 93 8.16 5.71 -4.39
C GLY A 93 8.82 5.96 -3.03
N ARG A 94 10.09 5.60 -2.87
CA ARG A 94 10.85 5.83 -1.63
C ARG A 94 11.24 7.29 -1.46
N GLU A 95 11.73 7.91 -2.53
CA GLU A 95 12.33 9.24 -2.47
C GLU A 95 11.32 10.38 -2.55
N LEU A 96 10.17 10.17 -3.20
CA LEU A 96 9.15 11.21 -3.35
C LEU A 96 7.97 11.02 -2.39
N LEU A 97 7.62 9.78 -2.05
CA LEU A 97 6.36 9.46 -1.34
C LEU A 97 6.58 8.75 0.00
N GLY A 98 7.83 8.47 0.37
CA GLY A 98 8.18 7.82 1.64
C GLY A 98 7.68 6.38 1.78
N PHE A 99 7.29 5.72 0.68
CA PHE A 99 6.87 4.32 0.76
C PHE A 99 8.06 3.40 1.06
N PRO A 100 7.93 2.41 1.96
CA PRO A 100 9.02 1.52 2.35
C PRO A 100 9.27 0.42 1.31
N LYS A 101 9.31 0.78 0.02
CA LYS A 101 9.40 -0.17 -1.09
C LYS A 101 10.70 -0.99 -1.04
N LYS A 102 10.58 -2.26 -1.43
CA LYS A 102 11.66 -3.23 -1.63
C LYS A 102 11.40 -4.02 -2.92
N MET A 103 12.45 -4.60 -3.51
CA MET A 103 12.29 -5.50 -4.66
C MET A 103 11.75 -6.88 -4.25
N ALA A 104 10.85 -7.45 -5.05
CA ALA A 104 10.27 -8.78 -4.91
C ALA A 104 9.86 -9.37 -6.28
N ASP A 105 9.61 -10.68 -6.33
CA ASP A 105 8.96 -11.34 -7.45
C ASP A 105 7.45 -11.31 -7.22
N ILE A 106 6.72 -10.70 -8.15
CA ILE A 106 5.28 -10.46 -8.03
C ILE A 106 4.59 -11.04 -9.27
N SER A 107 3.37 -11.54 -9.15
CA SER A 107 2.55 -11.97 -10.30
C SER A 107 1.07 -11.73 -10.01
N LEU A 108 0.33 -11.25 -11.01
CA LEU A 108 -1.13 -11.15 -11.00
C LEU A 108 -1.65 -11.73 -12.31
N VAL A 109 -2.42 -12.81 -12.22
CA VAL A 109 -2.93 -13.54 -13.39
C VAL A 109 -4.43 -13.74 -13.26
N GLU A 110 -5.12 -13.51 -14.37
CA GLU A 110 -6.54 -13.82 -14.55
C GLU A 110 -6.68 -14.96 -15.57
N ASP A 111 -7.42 -16.01 -15.21
CA ASP A 111 -7.75 -17.14 -16.09
C ASP A 111 -9.25 -17.46 -16.00
N GLY A 112 -10.00 -16.97 -16.98
CA GLY A 112 -11.46 -17.07 -16.98
C GLY A 112 -12.07 -16.36 -15.78
N SER A 113 -12.70 -17.12 -14.88
CA SER A 113 -13.26 -16.58 -13.63
C SER A 113 -12.30 -16.66 -12.45
N ARG A 114 -11.07 -17.17 -12.62
CA ARG A 114 -10.08 -17.25 -11.55
C ARG A 114 -9.12 -16.08 -11.62
N VAL A 115 -8.74 -15.59 -10.45
CA VAL A 115 -7.69 -14.57 -10.31
C VAL A 115 -6.71 -15.01 -9.24
N LYS A 116 -5.41 -14.80 -9.50
CA LYS A 116 -4.34 -15.15 -8.57
C LYS A 116 -3.26 -14.07 -8.52
N GLY A 117 -3.02 -13.53 -7.33
CA GLY A 117 -1.93 -12.62 -7.01
C GLY A 117 -0.91 -13.31 -6.10
N THR A 118 0.37 -13.31 -6.45
CA THR A 118 1.43 -13.93 -5.64
C THR A 118 2.60 -13.00 -5.46
N VAL A 119 3.26 -13.11 -4.30
CA VAL A 119 4.45 -12.35 -3.95
C VAL A 119 5.43 -13.26 -3.23
N SER A 120 6.64 -13.35 -3.76
CA SER A 120 7.77 -14.00 -3.09
C SER A 120 8.97 -13.07 -3.04
N ARG A 121 9.76 -13.20 -1.98
CA ARG A 121 10.96 -12.39 -1.82
C ARG A 121 12.02 -13.15 -1.05
N LYS A 122 13.22 -13.20 -1.61
CA LYS A 122 14.40 -13.83 -0.99
C LYS A 122 14.11 -15.27 -0.51
N GLY A 123 13.37 -16.03 -1.30
CA GLY A 123 13.04 -17.43 -1.02
C GLY A 123 11.90 -17.65 -0.02
N ALA A 124 11.19 -16.60 0.39
CA ALA A 124 9.98 -16.70 1.20
C ALA A 124 8.74 -16.28 0.38
N ASP A 125 7.68 -17.08 0.46
CA ASP A 125 6.36 -16.72 -0.05
C ASP A 125 5.67 -15.82 0.98
N LEU A 126 5.27 -14.62 0.56
CA LEU A 126 4.76 -13.59 1.47
C LEU A 126 3.27 -13.35 1.30
N ILE A 127 2.76 -13.41 0.07
CA ILE A 127 1.34 -13.23 -0.24
C ILE A 127 0.93 -14.25 -1.30
N ASP A 128 -0.17 -14.96 -1.07
CA ASP A 128 -0.93 -15.69 -2.09
C ASP A 128 -2.42 -15.31 -1.95
N LEU A 129 -2.93 -14.55 -2.91
CA LEU A 129 -4.32 -14.17 -3.05
C LEU A 129 -4.90 -14.99 -4.21
N GLU A 130 -5.78 -15.94 -3.93
CA GLU A 130 -6.40 -16.78 -4.97
C GLU A 130 -7.90 -16.79 -4.80
N GLY A 131 -8.65 -16.57 -5.88
CA GLY A 131 -10.09 -16.51 -5.79
C GLY A 131 -10.85 -16.63 -7.09
N VAL A 132 -12.17 -16.62 -6.96
CA VAL A 132 -13.12 -16.64 -8.08
C VAL A 132 -13.80 -15.28 -8.18
N VAL A 133 -13.70 -14.66 -9.35
CA VAL A 133 -14.32 -13.39 -9.70
C VAL A 133 -15.82 -13.56 -9.82
N GLY A 134 -16.56 -12.72 -9.10
CA GLY A 134 -18.01 -12.72 -9.01
C GLY A 134 -18.65 -11.50 -9.67
N GLU A 135 -19.71 -11.02 -9.02
CA GLU A 135 -20.58 -9.96 -9.55
C GLU A 135 -19.89 -8.59 -9.58
N SER A 136 -20.38 -7.72 -10.47
CA SER A 136 -19.98 -6.32 -10.54
C SER A 136 -20.49 -5.53 -9.34
N ILE A 137 -19.62 -4.73 -8.74
CA ILE A 137 -19.88 -3.88 -7.59
C ILE A 137 -20.26 -2.50 -8.11
N LYS A 138 -21.53 -2.10 -7.89
CA LYS A 138 -22.06 -0.82 -8.39
C LYS A 138 -21.48 0.42 -7.68
N THR A 139 -21.06 0.25 -6.43
CA THR A 139 -20.53 1.34 -5.60
C THR A 139 -19.30 0.82 -4.87
N PRO A 140 -18.16 0.68 -5.59
CA PRO A 140 -16.92 0.22 -4.98
C PRO A 140 -16.43 1.25 -3.96
N LYS A 141 -15.80 0.74 -2.89
CA LYS A 141 -15.09 1.62 -1.95
C LYS A 141 -13.76 2.04 -2.60
N PRO A 142 -13.34 3.30 -2.45
CA PRO A 142 -12.04 3.74 -2.94
C PRO A 142 -10.91 3.05 -2.18
N LEU A 143 -9.82 2.76 -2.87
CA LEU A 143 -8.68 2.02 -2.32
C LEU A 143 -7.59 2.95 -1.75
N PHE A 144 -7.26 4.01 -2.48
CA PHE A 144 -6.18 4.98 -2.26
C PHE A 144 -6.67 6.40 -1.94
N ALA A 145 -7.97 6.71 -2.07
CA ALA A 145 -8.58 8.02 -1.82
C ALA A 145 -8.77 8.28 -0.31
N HIS A 146 -7.72 8.04 0.46
CA HIS A 146 -7.64 8.23 1.90
C HIS A 146 -6.42 9.09 2.23
N ARG A 147 -6.51 9.87 3.32
CA ARG A 147 -5.33 10.54 3.85
C ARG A 147 -4.28 9.48 4.18
N MET A 148 -3.05 9.64 3.70
CA MET A 148 -1.99 8.68 3.93
C MET A 148 -0.80 9.35 4.60
N VAL A 149 -0.22 8.69 5.59
CA VAL A 149 0.96 9.18 6.29
C VAL A 149 2.05 8.13 6.23
N ASN A 150 3.21 8.52 5.70
CA ASN A 150 4.41 7.68 5.60
C ASN A 150 5.57 8.30 6.37
N LEU A 151 6.66 7.55 6.49
CA LEU A 151 7.89 8.02 7.11
C LEU A 151 8.90 8.43 6.03
N PHE A 152 9.43 9.64 6.13
CA PHE A 152 10.44 10.15 5.21
C PHE A 152 11.57 10.82 6.00
N GLY A 153 12.83 10.57 5.63
CA GLY A 153 13.95 11.19 6.32
C GLY A 153 15.26 10.43 6.18
N SER A 154 16.24 10.83 6.98
CA SER A 154 17.57 10.23 6.98
C SER A 154 18.11 10.09 8.40
N ILE A 155 19.16 9.30 8.56
CA ILE A 155 19.82 9.09 9.86
C ILE A 155 20.34 10.43 10.44
N ILE A 156 20.82 11.32 9.58
CA ILE A 156 21.39 12.62 9.99
C ILE A 156 20.28 13.65 10.24
N GLY A 157 19.28 13.69 9.35
CA GLY A 157 18.21 14.70 9.40
C GLY A 157 17.00 14.31 10.26
N GLY A 158 17.03 13.12 10.86
CA GLY A 158 15.88 12.54 11.54
C GLY A 158 14.82 11.99 10.58
N MET A 159 13.89 11.21 11.14
CA MET A 159 12.70 10.72 10.46
C MET A 159 11.55 11.71 10.68
N LYS A 160 10.78 11.99 9.64
CA LYS A 160 9.61 12.87 9.66
C LYS A 160 8.38 12.13 9.16
N LEU A 161 7.21 12.56 9.61
CA LEU A 161 5.95 12.16 9.01
C LEU A 161 5.74 12.96 7.73
N LEU A 162 5.45 12.23 6.65
CA LEU A 162 5.08 12.77 5.35
C LEU A 162 3.59 12.49 5.15
N GLU A 163 2.78 13.53 5.19
CA GLU A 163 1.36 13.46 4.86
C GLU A 163 1.19 13.58 3.34
N LEU A 164 0.64 12.55 2.72
CA LEU A 164 0.34 12.52 1.30
C LEU A 164 -1.10 12.95 1.07
N ALA A 165 -1.30 13.74 0.01
CA ALA A 165 -2.64 14.04 -0.48
C ALA A 165 -3.35 12.75 -0.90
N SER A 166 -4.64 12.65 -0.59
CA SER A 166 -5.48 11.53 -1.05
C SER A 166 -5.44 11.43 -2.57
N ALA A 167 -5.35 10.20 -3.09
CA ALA A 167 -5.46 9.99 -4.52
C ALA A 167 -6.88 10.31 -5.01
N THR A 168 -6.98 10.84 -6.22
CA THR A 168 -8.20 10.80 -7.02
C THR A 168 -8.21 9.48 -7.76
N GLU A 169 -9.34 8.76 -7.70
CA GLU A 169 -9.55 7.48 -8.36
C GLU A 169 -10.71 7.57 -9.33
N LEU A 170 -10.55 6.95 -10.49
CA LEU A 170 -11.62 6.62 -11.40
C LEU A 170 -11.66 5.10 -11.56
N ILE A 171 -12.64 4.46 -10.91
CA ILE A 171 -12.83 3.01 -10.98
C ILE A 171 -13.70 2.69 -12.20
N HIS A 172 -13.11 2.02 -13.19
CA HIS A 172 -13.76 1.63 -14.45
C HIS A 172 -14.58 0.35 -14.30
N ASP A 173 -14.05 -0.64 -13.58
CA ASP A 173 -14.78 -1.85 -13.18
C ASP A 173 -14.34 -2.27 -11.77
N ALA A 174 -15.29 -2.86 -11.04
CA ALA A 174 -15.04 -3.45 -9.75
C ALA A 174 -15.85 -4.74 -9.64
N ARG A 175 -15.18 -5.84 -9.32
CA ARG A 175 -15.81 -7.15 -9.14
C ARG A 175 -15.56 -7.68 -7.75
N SER A 176 -16.57 -8.31 -7.16
CA SER A 176 -16.39 -9.10 -5.93
C SER A 176 -15.52 -10.32 -6.22
N VAL A 177 -14.73 -10.75 -5.25
CA VAL A 177 -13.92 -11.98 -5.36
C VAL A 177 -14.12 -12.81 -4.10
N ASP A 178 -14.48 -14.08 -4.26
CA ASP A 178 -14.37 -15.07 -3.19
C ASP A 178 -12.91 -15.46 -3.06
N LEU A 179 -12.23 -14.90 -2.04
CA LEU A 179 -10.78 -14.86 -1.97
C LEU A 179 -10.27 -15.68 -0.80
N LYS A 180 -9.33 -16.58 -1.09
CA LYS A 180 -8.41 -17.12 -0.10
C LYS A 180 -7.18 -16.24 -0.04
N VAL A 181 -6.88 -15.73 1.14
CA VAL A 181 -5.70 -14.91 1.44
C VAL A 181 -4.75 -15.73 2.30
N VAL A 182 -3.54 -15.95 1.80
CA VAL A 182 -2.44 -16.53 2.56
C VAL A 182 -1.37 -15.48 2.75
N MET A 183 -1.06 -15.20 4.01
CA MET A 183 0.01 -14.29 4.41
C MET A 183 1.15 -15.12 4.98
N GLY A 184 2.34 -14.98 4.40
CA GLY A 184 3.59 -15.52 4.93
C GLY A 184 4.36 -14.49 5.74
N SER A 185 5.53 -14.87 6.25
CA SER A 185 6.43 -13.94 6.93
C SER A 185 7.88 -14.35 6.76
N SER A 186 8.79 -13.39 6.93
CA SER A 186 10.21 -13.68 7.03
C SER A 186 10.92 -12.67 7.93
N ASP A 187 12.12 -12.99 8.39
CA ASP A 187 12.98 -12.05 9.12
C ASP A 187 13.28 -10.76 8.33
N LYS A 188 13.09 -10.77 7.01
CA LYS A 188 13.32 -9.63 6.11
C LYS A 188 12.04 -8.89 5.75
N ASP A 189 10.89 -9.43 6.12
CA ASP A 189 9.56 -8.98 5.74
C ASP A 189 8.58 -9.21 6.91
N GLN A 190 8.71 -8.34 7.92
CA GLN A 190 7.76 -8.25 9.03
C GLN A 190 6.57 -7.41 8.56
N ILE A 191 5.56 -8.08 8.03
CA ILE A 191 4.40 -7.45 7.36
C ILE A 191 3.31 -6.94 8.32
N GLY A 192 3.51 -7.07 9.64
CA GLY A 192 2.55 -6.60 10.65
C GLY A 192 1.31 -7.48 10.82
N VAL A 193 1.30 -8.64 10.16
CA VAL A 193 0.23 -9.62 10.19
C VAL A 193 0.86 -10.96 10.54
N GLU A 194 0.23 -11.72 11.43
CA GLU A 194 0.64 -13.10 11.67
C GLU A 194 0.45 -13.94 10.40
N ALA A 195 1.33 -14.92 10.21
CA ALA A 195 1.18 -15.83 9.08
C ALA A 195 -0.19 -16.53 9.19
N CYS A 196 -1.00 -16.42 8.14
CA CYS A 196 -2.39 -16.83 8.20
C CYS A 196 -2.89 -17.35 6.85
N SER A 197 -4.00 -18.08 6.89
CA SER A 197 -4.77 -18.49 5.72
C SER A 197 -6.24 -18.25 6.04
N ILE A 198 -6.87 -17.29 5.37
CA ILE A 198 -8.25 -16.88 5.63
C ILE A 198 -9.06 -16.88 4.33
N GLU A 199 -10.35 -17.20 4.45
CA GLU A 199 -11.32 -16.99 3.39
C GLU A 199 -12.09 -15.70 3.67
N THR A 200 -12.19 -14.82 2.67
CA THR A 200 -12.83 -13.51 2.79
C THR A 200 -13.39 -13.05 1.45
N LYS A 201 -14.13 -11.94 1.47
CA LYS A 201 -14.54 -11.25 0.25
C LYS A 201 -13.50 -10.18 -0.09
N GLY A 202 -12.91 -10.31 -1.27
CA GLY A 202 -12.03 -9.31 -1.87
C GLY A 202 -12.71 -8.55 -3.01
N GLN A 203 -11.92 -7.72 -3.67
CA GLN A 203 -12.31 -7.01 -4.89
C GLN A 203 -11.21 -7.14 -5.94
N LEU A 204 -11.62 -7.21 -7.20
CA LEU A 204 -10.76 -7.00 -8.36
C LEU A 204 -11.19 -5.68 -9.00
N LEU A 205 -10.28 -4.72 -9.02
CA LEU A 205 -10.51 -3.37 -9.50
C LEU A 205 -9.76 -3.14 -10.82
N LEU A 206 -10.39 -2.42 -11.74
CA LEU A 206 -9.74 -1.78 -12.88
C LEU A 206 -9.93 -0.27 -12.73
N MET A 207 -8.85 0.49 -12.62
CA MET A 207 -8.95 1.92 -12.31
C MET A 207 -7.79 2.76 -12.84
N ASP A 208 -8.04 4.06 -12.94
CA ASP A 208 -7.01 5.09 -13.07
C ASP A 208 -6.89 5.83 -11.72
N PHE A 209 -5.68 6.24 -11.35
CA PHE A 209 -5.50 7.05 -10.14
C PHE A 209 -4.30 8.01 -10.19
N GLY A 210 -4.35 9.06 -9.37
CA GLY A 210 -3.31 10.10 -9.26
C GLY A 210 -3.63 11.18 -8.22
N GLY A 211 -2.64 11.96 -7.80
CA GLY A 211 -2.79 13.08 -6.85
C GLY A 211 -3.22 14.40 -7.53
N PRO A 212 -3.64 15.43 -6.77
CA PRO A 212 -4.84 16.24 -7.04
C PRO A 212 -4.78 17.16 -8.27
N ASN A 213 -3.69 17.16 -9.04
CA ASN A 213 -3.51 17.83 -10.35
C ASN A 213 -2.35 17.20 -11.16
N GLY A 214 -1.98 15.93 -10.94
CA GLY A 214 -0.80 15.33 -11.57
C GLY A 214 0.56 15.87 -11.06
N ALA A 215 0.57 16.68 -9.99
CA ALA A 215 1.77 17.23 -9.38
C ALA A 215 2.19 16.45 -8.12
N VAL A 216 3.48 16.15 -8.03
CA VAL A 216 4.17 15.66 -6.82
C VAL A 216 3.88 16.62 -5.65
N PRO A 217 3.52 16.15 -4.45
CA PRO A 217 3.16 17.04 -3.34
C PRO A 217 4.29 18.01 -2.99
N GLU A 218 3.91 19.26 -2.75
CA GLU A 218 4.80 20.30 -2.22
C GLU A 218 5.13 19.94 -0.76
N LEU A 219 6.42 19.81 -0.44
CA LEU A 219 6.90 19.57 0.94
C LEU A 219 6.48 20.75 1.82
N THR A 220 5.39 20.63 2.57
CA THR A 220 5.01 21.64 3.55
C THR A 220 6.00 21.62 4.71
N SER A 221 6.70 22.75 4.89
CA SER A 221 7.75 22.93 5.87
C SER A 221 7.20 23.35 7.24
N ASP A 222 6.15 22.70 7.74
CA ASP A 222 5.69 22.95 9.11
C ASP A 222 6.60 22.16 10.07
N VAL A 223 7.66 22.86 10.46
CA VAL A 223 8.68 22.41 11.41
C VAL A 223 8.09 22.54 12.82
N ASP A 224 7.55 21.46 13.36
CA ASP A 224 7.38 21.35 14.81
C ASP A 224 8.61 20.68 15.42
N GLU A 225 9.47 21.52 16.02
CA GLU A 225 10.67 21.14 16.76
C GLU A 225 10.30 20.43 18.07
N THR A 226 10.09 19.12 18.08
CA THR A 226 10.19 18.35 19.33
C THR A 226 10.74 16.93 19.11
N TRP A 227 12.05 16.82 18.84
CA TRP A 227 12.77 15.62 19.27
C TRP A 227 14.22 15.93 19.63
N SER A 228 14.53 15.88 20.92
CA SER A 228 15.91 15.93 21.41
C SER A 228 16.47 14.52 21.44
N ALA A 229 17.48 14.27 20.60
CA ALA A 229 18.23 13.03 20.57
C ALA A 229 19.08 12.90 21.85
N GLY A 230 18.55 12.22 22.85
CA GLY A 230 19.29 11.86 24.05
C GLY A 230 19.00 10.42 24.46
N ARG A 231 20.03 9.56 24.35
CA ARG A 231 20.19 8.20 24.94
C ARG A 231 20.31 6.99 23.99
N PHE A 232 20.94 7.11 22.81
CA PHE A 232 21.35 5.91 22.05
C PHE A 232 22.86 5.63 22.00
N PHE A 233 23.71 6.52 22.55
CA PHE A 233 25.15 6.27 22.66
C PHE A 233 25.67 6.58 24.07
N SER A 234 25.44 5.66 25.01
CA SER A 234 26.36 5.50 26.14
C SER A 234 26.35 4.03 26.59
N ARG A 235 27.47 3.36 26.30
CA ARG A 235 27.92 2.00 26.70
C ARG A 235 27.99 0.98 25.56
N ALA A 236 29.01 1.16 24.74
CA ALA A 236 29.79 0.07 24.16
C ALA A 236 31.15 0.62 23.69
N LEU A 237 32.01 0.97 24.64
CA LEU A 237 33.48 0.87 24.60
C LEU A 237 33.96 0.79 26.05
#